data_AF-A0A964BAY0-F1
#
_entry.id   AF-A0A964BAY0-F1
#
_cell.length_a   1.000
_cell.length_b   1.000
_cell.length_c   1.000
_cell.angle_alpha   90.00
_cell.angle_beta   90.00
_cell.angle_gamma   90.00
#
_symmetry.space_group_name_H-M   'P 1'
#
loop_
_entity.id
_entity.type
_entity.pdbx_description
1 polymer ?
#
loop_
_entity_poly.entity_id
_entity_poly.type
_entity_poly.pdbx_seq_one_letter_code
_entity_poly.pdbx_strand_id
1 'polypeptide(L)'
;MIALLLAIPNIAAVLMMATLGLGIPVLGAGAAFIYLAAALAGARVLSWHGGRAPALVGGGLAVLVVAIAPGWLSRWQADDLETRLRASDVTRAIQPLPKTIELREPFASVMPAAPFETEPCGRECRALLMSGEVEWVRIVRQATQADLVSATRFRAATGAACPAAETGHGAGGRCVLVAPDDGARAALVVDATFLERSALADFQSSAPLAPNLRYGRRLTATMQGAHDPVFARTEASADVVTIPFLVWPSSRGMSSGGYEIWRVRQTIAPLSLAQMFGALGYARSMELAKTLSQGSANIHDPPAPEVVNRAVSALDLPANVAFNRTHLEFVNRWIARVVWTKPLPPQGVALVRRILLEPRMAWFGALDRLLTRPEVAPSLLPDMLDLLETRKLTAANDATRLSLIALRGACLCRAGAASRADHAHGGGAWSECGRHARDRSKIAMTDSEPEGSRSVATLLPPAARAAACRSRRRRR
;
A
#
# COMPACT_ATOMS: atom_id res chain seq x y z
N MET A 1 -6.90 25.91 36.71
CA MET A 1 -7.49 25.19 35.56
C MET A 1 -8.04 23.82 35.95
N ILE A 2 -7.23 22.90 36.52
CA ILE A 2 -7.68 21.58 37.00
C ILE A 2 -8.75 21.70 38.11
N ALA A 3 -8.58 22.61 39.07
CA ALA A 3 -9.59 22.91 40.09
C ALA A 3 -10.92 23.47 39.51
N LEU A 4 -10.84 24.16 38.36
CA LEU A 4 -12.02 24.70 37.66
C LEU A 4 -12.77 23.59 36.89
N LEU A 5 -12.03 22.61 36.36
CA LEU A 5 -12.58 21.39 35.75
C LEU A 5 -13.25 20.47 36.80
N LEU A 6 -12.72 20.43 38.02
CA LEU A 6 -13.29 19.68 39.16
C LEU A 6 -14.57 20.32 39.74
N ALA A 7 -14.87 21.58 39.43
CA ALA A 7 -16.09 22.25 39.87
C ALA A 7 -17.33 21.85 39.04
N ILE A 8 -17.12 21.17 37.91
CA ILE A 8 -18.21 20.63 37.07
C ILE A 8 -18.45 19.18 37.54
N PRO A 9 -19.61 18.86 38.15
CA PRO A 9 -19.82 17.60 38.88
C PRO A 9 -19.62 16.35 38.03
N ASN A 10 -19.89 16.42 36.73
CA ASN A 10 -19.68 15.30 35.80
C ASN A 10 -18.20 15.13 35.39
N ILE A 11 -17.41 16.20 35.35
CA ILE A 11 -15.99 16.15 34.98
C ILE A 11 -15.15 15.67 36.15
N ALA A 12 -15.51 16.04 37.38
CA ALA A 12 -14.82 15.56 38.58
C ALA A 12 -14.95 14.05 38.79
N ALA A 13 -16.14 13.49 38.55
CA ALA A 13 -16.38 12.05 38.61
C ALA A 13 -15.56 11.29 37.54
N VAL A 14 -15.51 11.83 36.31
CA VAL A 14 -14.73 11.25 35.20
C VAL A 14 -13.22 11.33 35.47
N LEU A 15 -12.73 12.46 35.99
CA LEU A 15 -11.32 12.60 36.36
C LEU A 15 -10.94 11.68 37.52
N MET A 16 -11.77 11.58 38.57
CA MET A 16 -11.54 10.67 39.70
C MET A 16 -11.56 9.20 39.26
N MET A 17 -12.48 8.79 38.38
CA MET A 17 -12.49 7.43 37.81
C MET A 17 -11.24 7.14 36.97
N ALA A 18 -10.75 8.13 36.23
CA ALA A 18 -9.56 7.99 35.39
C ALA A 18 -8.25 8.01 36.20
N THR A 19 -8.14 8.85 37.24
CA THR A 19 -6.90 9.02 38.03
C THR A 19 -6.73 7.99 39.14
N LEU A 20 -7.82 7.46 39.71
CA LEU A 20 -7.77 6.43 40.76
C LEU A 20 -7.75 4.99 40.19
N GLY A 21 -7.68 4.82 38.87
CA GLY A 21 -7.68 3.50 38.23
C GLY A 21 -8.99 2.72 38.37
N LEU A 22 -10.03 3.32 38.97
CA LEU A 22 -11.37 2.74 39.18
C LEU A 22 -12.16 2.56 37.88
N GLY A 23 -11.73 3.20 36.79
CA GLY A 23 -12.25 2.93 35.46
C GLY A 23 -12.18 1.44 35.12
N ILE A 24 -11.03 0.78 35.24
CA ILE A 24 -10.88 -0.63 34.83
C ILE A 24 -11.79 -1.59 35.65
N PRO A 25 -11.87 -1.50 36.99
CA PRO A 25 -12.80 -2.30 37.79
C PRO A 25 -14.28 -2.03 37.46
N VAL A 26 -14.68 -0.77 37.27
CA VAL A 26 -16.08 -0.43 36.93
C VAL A 26 -16.44 -0.93 35.54
N LEU A 27 -15.51 -0.85 34.58
CA LEU A 27 -15.69 -1.36 33.22
C LEU A 27 -15.70 -2.90 33.18
N GLY A 28 -14.91 -3.55 34.04
CA GLY A 28 -14.91 -5.01 34.23
C GLY A 28 -16.07 -5.54 35.06
N ALA A 29 -16.73 -4.70 35.88
CA ALA A 29 -17.82 -5.10 36.76
C ALA A 29 -19.04 -5.64 35.98
N GLY A 30 -19.34 -5.06 34.81
CA GLY A 30 -20.41 -5.55 33.93
C GLY A 30 -20.14 -6.97 33.43
N ALA A 31 -18.92 -7.24 32.96
CA ALA A 31 -18.51 -8.58 32.55
C ALA A 31 -18.49 -9.56 33.74
N ALA A 32 -17.92 -9.15 34.87
CA ALA A 32 -17.87 -9.95 36.09
C ALA A 32 -19.27 -10.30 36.62
N PHE A 33 -20.23 -9.37 36.53
CA PHE A 33 -21.61 -9.60 36.92
C PHE A 33 -22.28 -10.69 36.07
N ILE A 34 -22.07 -10.68 34.74
CA ILE A 34 -22.61 -11.71 33.83
C ILE A 34 -22.09 -13.10 34.23
N TYR A 35 -20.79 -13.23 34.45
CA TYR A 35 -20.18 -14.49 34.85
C TYR A 35 -20.59 -14.94 36.25
N LEU A 36 -20.68 -14.02 37.21
CA LEU A 36 -21.10 -14.33 38.57
C LEU A 36 -22.58 -14.75 38.62
N ALA A 37 -23.45 -14.08 37.88
CA ALA A 37 -24.86 -14.44 37.76
C ALA A 37 -25.02 -15.85 37.17
N ALA A 38 -24.23 -16.18 36.13
CA ALA A 38 -24.20 -17.51 35.54
C ALA A 38 -23.72 -18.57 36.55
N ALA A 39 -22.64 -18.29 37.28
CA ALA A 39 -22.11 -19.18 38.32
C ALA A 39 -23.16 -19.47 39.41
N LEU A 40 -23.85 -18.44 39.89
CA LEU A 40 -24.88 -18.56 40.92
C LEU A 40 -26.11 -19.33 40.40
N ALA A 41 -26.52 -19.08 39.15
CA ALA A 41 -27.63 -19.81 38.53
C ALA A 41 -27.30 -21.31 38.37
N GLY A 42 -26.13 -21.64 37.82
CA GLY A 42 -25.67 -23.02 37.67
C GLY A 42 -25.51 -23.74 39.01
N ALA A 43 -24.96 -23.05 40.01
CA ALA A 43 -24.84 -23.59 41.36
C ALA A 43 -26.21 -23.87 42.01
N ARG A 44 -27.21 -23.01 41.79
CA ARG A 44 -28.59 -23.22 42.29
C ARG A 44 -29.29 -24.39 41.61
N VAL A 45 -29.13 -24.57 40.30
CA VAL A 45 -29.76 -25.67 39.56
C VAL A 45 -29.27 -27.04 40.06
N LEU A 46 -27.96 -27.18 40.34
CA LEU A 46 -27.36 -28.46 40.75
C LEU A 46 -27.28 -28.67 42.28
N SER A 47 -27.44 -27.62 43.08
CA SER A 47 -27.52 -27.74 44.56
C SER A 47 -28.88 -28.20 45.07
N TRP A 48 -29.94 -28.14 44.25
CA TRP A 48 -31.26 -28.64 44.64
C TRP A 48 -31.21 -30.16 44.95
N HIS A 49 -30.33 -30.92 44.29
CA HIS A 49 -30.29 -32.39 44.38
C HIS A 49 -28.98 -32.97 44.95
N GLY A 50 -28.02 -32.13 45.37
CA GLY A 50 -26.73 -32.61 45.88
C GLY A 50 -25.93 -31.53 46.60
N GLY A 51 -24.99 -31.95 47.45
CA GLY A 51 -24.22 -31.08 48.34
C GLY A 51 -23.33 -30.02 47.65
N ARG A 52 -22.35 -29.47 48.38
CA ARG A 52 -21.53 -28.34 47.89
C ARG A 52 -20.73 -28.63 46.62
N ALA A 53 -20.30 -29.87 46.40
CA ALA A 53 -19.51 -30.27 45.23
C ALA A 53 -20.27 -30.14 43.89
N PRO A 54 -21.48 -30.71 43.70
CA PRO A 54 -22.24 -30.52 42.46
C PRO A 54 -22.64 -29.06 42.22
N ALA A 55 -22.83 -28.25 43.26
CA ALA A 55 -23.06 -26.81 43.12
C ALA A 55 -21.86 -26.07 42.50
N LEU A 56 -20.63 -26.39 42.94
CA LEU A 56 -19.40 -25.81 42.38
C LEU A 56 -19.19 -26.22 40.92
N VAL A 57 -19.42 -27.51 40.61
CA VAL A 57 -19.34 -28.01 39.23
C VAL A 57 -20.39 -27.31 38.34
N GLY A 58 -21.62 -27.17 38.84
CA GLY A 58 -22.68 -26.48 38.12
C GLY A 58 -22.41 -25.01 37.83
N GLY A 59 -21.90 -24.29 38.84
CA GLY A 59 -21.48 -22.90 38.65
C GLY A 59 -20.32 -22.76 37.66
N GLY A 60 -19.31 -23.64 37.76
CA GLY A 60 -18.19 -23.66 36.82
C GLY A 60 -18.62 -23.95 35.38
N LEU A 61 -19.47 -24.95 35.17
CA LEU A 61 -20.02 -25.27 33.85
C LEU A 61 -20.87 -24.13 33.28
N ALA A 62 -21.70 -23.48 34.09
CA ALA A 62 -22.50 -22.35 33.64
C ALA A 62 -21.63 -21.17 33.19
N VAL A 63 -20.56 -20.85 33.92
CA VAL A 63 -19.57 -19.84 33.51
C VAL A 63 -18.91 -20.22 32.19
N LEU A 64 -18.48 -21.48 32.03
CA LEU A 64 -17.88 -21.97 30.80
C LEU A 64 -18.84 -21.85 29.60
N VAL A 65 -20.11 -22.22 29.79
CA VAL A 65 -21.15 -22.10 28.76
C VAL A 65 -21.34 -20.64 28.37
N VAL A 66 -21.46 -19.71 29.32
CA VAL A 66 -21.60 -18.28 29.00
C VAL A 66 -20.34 -17.70 28.35
N ALA A 67 -19.15 -18.19 28.72
CA ALA A 67 -17.89 -17.77 28.12
C ALA A 67 -17.73 -18.25 26.66
N ILE A 68 -18.26 -19.42 26.30
CA ILE A 68 -17.96 -20.06 25.01
C ILE A 68 -19.17 -20.02 24.06
N ALA A 69 -20.37 -20.31 24.54
CA ALA A 69 -21.55 -20.53 23.71
C ALA A 69 -21.90 -19.33 22.81
N PRO A 70 -21.82 -18.06 23.24
CA PRO A 70 -22.12 -16.92 22.36
C PRO A 70 -21.15 -16.82 21.17
N GLY A 71 -19.85 -17.01 21.41
CA GLY A 71 -18.84 -16.99 20.36
C GLY A 71 -18.94 -18.21 19.44
N TRP A 72 -19.25 -19.39 20.00
CA TRP A 72 -19.47 -20.60 19.22
C TRP A 72 -20.70 -20.49 18.31
N LEU A 73 -21.81 -19.97 18.83
CA LEU A 73 -23.03 -19.71 18.04
C LEU A 73 -22.78 -18.67 16.94
N SER A 74 -22.03 -17.60 17.24
CA SER A 74 -21.68 -16.57 16.25
C SER A 74 -20.83 -17.14 15.10
N ARG A 75 -19.91 -18.06 15.41
CA ARG A 75 -19.11 -18.78 14.40
C ARG A 75 -19.96 -19.75 13.57
N TRP A 76 -20.84 -20.52 14.21
CA TRP A 76 -21.77 -21.40 13.49
C TRP A 76 -22.65 -20.60 12.51
N GLN A 77 -23.12 -19.42 12.92
CA GLN A 77 -23.85 -18.50 12.03
C GLN A 77 -22.98 -17.92 10.91
N ALA A 78 -21.67 -17.74 11.14
CA ALA A 78 -20.73 -17.34 10.09
C ALA A 78 -20.50 -18.47 9.07
N ASP A 79 -20.46 -19.72 9.50
CA ASP A 79 -20.34 -20.89 8.62
C ASP A 79 -21.63 -21.12 7.80
N ASP A 80 -22.80 -20.90 8.40
CA ASP A 80 -24.08 -20.89 7.68
C ASP A 80 -24.13 -19.76 6.64
N LEU A 81 -23.67 -18.56 7.01
CA LEU A 81 -23.54 -17.44 6.08
C LEU A 81 -22.59 -17.78 4.93
N GLU A 82 -21.45 -18.43 5.19
CA GLU A 82 -20.54 -18.91 4.15
C GLU A 82 -21.27 -19.83 3.16
N THR A 83 -22.06 -20.78 3.67
CA THR A 83 -22.83 -21.71 2.84
C THR A 83 -23.83 -20.96 1.95
N ARG A 84 -24.51 -19.94 2.49
CA ARG A 84 -25.45 -19.10 1.75
C ARG A 84 -24.77 -18.22 0.69
N LEU A 85 -23.59 -17.65 0.99
CA LEU A 85 -22.81 -16.90 0.00
C LEU A 85 -22.39 -17.81 -1.15
N ARG A 86 -21.86 -19.00 -0.82
CA ARG A 86 -21.40 -20.00 -1.79
C ARG A 86 -22.52 -20.60 -2.63
N ALA A 87 -23.78 -20.56 -2.17
CA ALA A 87 -24.92 -21.01 -2.96
C ALA A 87 -25.09 -20.21 -4.27
N SER A 88 -24.54 -18.99 -4.33
CA SER A 88 -24.54 -18.14 -5.53
C SER A 88 -23.23 -18.22 -6.35
N ASP A 89 -22.30 -19.09 -5.95
CA ASP A 89 -21.02 -19.24 -6.63
C ASP A 89 -21.19 -19.93 -7.98
N VAL A 90 -20.45 -19.45 -8.96
CA VAL A 90 -20.37 -20.04 -10.30
C VAL A 90 -18.93 -20.44 -10.55
N THR A 91 -18.71 -21.64 -11.07
CA THR A 91 -17.38 -22.06 -11.52
C THR A 91 -17.57 -23.01 -12.71
N ARG A 92 -17.09 -22.58 -13.88
CA ARG A 92 -17.08 -23.36 -15.11
C ARG A 92 -15.66 -23.38 -15.66
N ALA A 93 -15.13 -24.57 -15.89
CA ALA A 93 -13.85 -24.70 -16.59
C ALA A 93 -14.00 -24.17 -18.03
N ILE A 94 -12.98 -23.46 -18.51
CA ILE A 94 -13.00 -22.86 -19.84
C ILE A 94 -12.04 -23.65 -20.74
N GLN A 95 -12.54 -24.15 -21.87
CA GLN A 95 -11.69 -24.67 -22.94
C GLN A 95 -12.20 -24.20 -24.31
N PRO A 96 -11.33 -23.66 -25.18
CA PRO A 96 -9.91 -23.39 -24.96
C PRO A 96 -9.65 -22.22 -23.99
N LEU A 97 -8.48 -22.21 -23.33
CA LEU A 97 -8.13 -21.15 -22.39
C LEU A 97 -7.93 -19.79 -23.12
N PRO A 98 -8.54 -18.70 -22.62
CA PRO A 98 -8.32 -17.36 -23.14
C PRO A 98 -6.87 -16.93 -22.99
N LYS A 99 -6.29 -16.40 -24.07
CA LYS A 99 -4.91 -15.89 -24.08
C LYS A 99 -4.78 -14.41 -23.70
N THR A 100 -5.89 -13.72 -23.51
CA THR A 100 -5.91 -12.28 -23.22
C THR A 100 -6.85 -12.03 -22.05
N ILE A 101 -6.34 -11.34 -21.03
CA ILE A 101 -7.05 -11.16 -19.76
C ILE A 101 -7.07 -9.67 -19.39
N GLU A 102 -8.23 -9.18 -19.00
CA GLU A 102 -8.40 -7.87 -18.37
C GLU A 102 -8.76 -8.04 -16.90
N LEU A 103 -7.93 -7.50 -16.01
CA LEU A 103 -8.17 -7.46 -14.56
C LEU A 103 -8.66 -6.06 -14.19
N ARG A 104 -9.87 -5.95 -13.66
CA ARG A 104 -10.45 -4.70 -13.20
C ARG A 104 -10.36 -4.64 -11.68
N GLU A 105 -9.54 -3.72 -11.20
CA GLU A 105 -9.31 -3.45 -9.78
C GLU A 105 -10.18 -2.27 -9.32
N PRO A 106 -10.89 -2.40 -8.20
CA PRO A 106 -11.66 -1.30 -7.64
C PRO A 106 -10.73 -0.31 -6.91
N PHE A 107 -11.18 0.93 -6.75
CA PHE A 107 -10.35 2.03 -6.24
C PHE A 107 -9.80 1.77 -4.82
N ALA A 108 -8.47 1.87 -4.67
CA ALA A 108 -7.73 1.48 -3.47
C ALA A 108 -7.95 2.36 -2.22
N SER A 109 -8.55 3.57 -2.32
CA SER A 109 -8.58 4.50 -1.18
C SER A 109 -9.59 4.14 -0.08
N VAL A 110 -10.46 3.14 -0.29
CA VAL A 110 -11.55 2.79 0.64
C VAL A 110 -11.36 1.40 1.27
N MET A 111 -10.35 0.63 0.86
CA MET A 111 -10.32 -0.82 1.14
C MET A 111 -9.06 -1.32 1.85
N PRO A 112 -9.19 -2.18 2.88
CA PRO A 112 -8.09 -3.03 3.33
C PRO A 112 -7.76 -4.05 2.23
N ALA A 113 -6.48 -4.18 1.88
CA ALA A 113 -5.87 -5.16 0.95
C ALA A 113 -6.87 -5.89 0.03
N ALA A 114 -7.03 -5.38 -1.19
CA ALA A 114 -7.71 -6.09 -2.27
C ALA A 114 -7.08 -7.49 -2.48
N PRO A 115 -7.75 -8.45 -3.15
CA PRO A 115 -7.12 -9.71 -3.53
C PRO A 115 -5.93 -9.51 -4.51
N PHE A 116 -5.76 -8.29 -5.00
CA PHE A 116 -4.62 -7.85 -5.81
C PHE A 116 -3.48 -7.38 -4.91
N GLU A 117 -2.25 -7.74 -5.29
CA GLU A 117 -1.06 -7.28 -4.59
C GLU A 117 -0.91 -5.75 -4.68
N THR A 118 -0.12 -5.15 -3.78
CA THR A 118 0.24 -3.73 -3.83
C THR A 118 1.02 -3.35 -5.10
N GLU A 119 1.44 -4.34 -5.88
CA GLU A 119 2.09 -4.17 -7.16
C GLU A 119 1.07 -4.33 -8.31
N PRO A 120 1.02 -3.38 -9.27
CA PRO A 120 0.04 -3.39 -10.34
C PRO A 120 -0.09 -4.74 -11.06
N CYS A 121 1.01 -5.40 -11.47
CA CYS A 121 0.98 -6.80 -11.92
C CYS A 121 1.66 -7.67 -10.87
N GLY A 122 0.85 -8.17 -9.93
CA GLY A 122 1.27 -9.05 -8.86
C GLY A 122 1.70 -10.45 -9.32
N ARG A 123 1.95 -11.32 -8.35
CA ARG A 123 2.43 -12.70 -8.52
C ARG A 123 1.57 -13.53 -9.50
N GLU A 124 0.26 -13.53 -9.36
CA GLU A 124 -0.64 -14.32 -10.23
C GLU A 124 -0.64 -13.78 -11.67
N CYS A 125 -0.66 -12.45 -11.85
CA CYS A 125 -0.51 -11.80 -13.16
C CYS A 125 0.82 -12.16 -13.83
N ARG A 126 1.92 -12.08 -13.07
CA ARG A 126 3.25 -12.49 -13.56
C ARG A 126 3.26 -13.95 -13.97
N ALA A 127 2.69 -14.83 -13.17
CA ALA A 127 2.69 -16.26 -13.44
C ALA A 127 1.92 -16.60 -14.73
N LEU A 128 0.78 -15.95 -14.98
CA LEU A 128 0.01 -16.08 -16.22
C LEU A 128 0.81 -15.72 -17.48
N LEU A 129 1.57 -14.63 -17.41
CA LEU A 129 2.41 -14.17 -18.53
C LEU A 129 3.65 -15.06 -18.69
N MET A 130 4.28 -15.42 -17.57
CA MET A 130 5.54 -16.16 -17.56
C MET A 130 5.37 -17.64 -17.95
N SER A 131 4.21 -18.24 -17.66
CA SER A 131 3.89 -19.61 -18.10
C SER A 131 3.71 -19.73 -19.62
N GLY A 132 3.35 -18.62 -20.28
CA GLY A 132 2.99 -18.57 -21.69
C GLY A 132 1.56 -19.00 -22.00
N GLU A 133 0.72 -19.23 -20.99
CA GLU A 133 -0.72 -19.48 -21.19
C GLU A 133 -1.47 -18.22 -21.63
N VAL A 134 -0.93 -17.05 -21.29
CA VAL A 134 -1.51 -15.73 -21.60
C VAL A 134 -0.49 -14.88 -22.35
N GLU A 135 -0.92 -14.26 -23.44
CA GLU A 135 -0.12 -13.37 -24.28
C GLU A 135 0.02 -11.99 -23.64
N TRP A 136 -1.07 -11.45 -23.11
CA TRP A 136 -1.07 -10.18 -22.37
C TRP A 136 -2.13 -10.13 -21.28
N VAL A 137 -1.83 -9.35 -20.23
CA VAL A 137 -2.74 -9.01 -19.14
C VAL A 137 -2.89 -7.50 -19.10
N ARG A 138 -4.12 -6.99 -19.17
CA ARG A 138 -4.44 -5.57 -19.02
C ARG A 138 -5.00 -5.35 -17.63
N ILE A 139 -4.46 -4.39 -16.90
CA ILE A 139 -4.90 -4.08 -15.54
C ILE A 139 -5.49 -2.69 -15.55
N VAL A 140 -6.75 -2.63 -15.14
CA VAL A 140 -7.59 -1.45 -15.21
C VAL A 140 -7.97 -1.06 -13.79
N ARG A 141 -7.51 0.10 -13.35
CA ARG A 141 -7.88 0.68 -12.05
C ARG A 141 -9.04 1.63 -12.25
N GLN A 142 -10.15 1.36 -11.58
CA GLN A 142 -11.36 2.16 -11.63
C GLN A 142 -11.35 3.26 -10.56
N ALA A 143 -11.93 4.42 -10.85
CA ALA A 143 -12.20 5.51 -9.88
C ALA A 143 -13.54 5.26 -9.19
N THR A 144 -14.51 4.90 -10.02
CA THR A 144 -15.88 4.52 -9.68
C THR A 144 -16.24 3.33 -10.58
N GLN A 145 -17.39 2.69 -10.34
CA GLN A 145 -17.85 1.57 -11.18
C GLN A 145 -18.01 1.95 -12.67
N ALA A 146 -18.11 3.24 -13.00
CA ALA A 146 -18.25 3.75 -14.36
C ALA A 146 -16.99 4.43 -14.93
N ASP A 147 -16.07 4.93 -14.08
CA ASP A 147 -14.93 5.73 -14.53
C ASP A 147 -13.59 5.00 -14.44
N LEU A 148 -12.87 4.96 -15.56
CA LEU A 148 -11.51 4.41 -15.65
C LEU A 148 -10.49 5.47 -15.23
N VAL A 149 -9.64 5.17 -14.25
CA VAL A 149 -8.53 6.06 -13.82
C VAL A 149 -7.29 5.79 -14.66
N SER A 150 -6.99 4.51 -14.88
CA SER A 150 -5.79 4.11 -15.61
C SER A 150 -5.88 2.67 -16.04
N ALA A 151 -5.45 2.39 -17.27
CA ALA A 151 -5.23 1.04 -17.77
C ALA A 151 -3.75 0.87 -18.12
N THR A 152 -3.17 -0.28 -17.76
CA THR A 152 -1.78 -0.64 -18.06
C THR A 152 -1.74 -2.06 -18.60
N ARG A 153 -1.09 -2.27 -19.74
CA ARG A 153 -0.94 -3.59 -20.34
C ARG A 153 0.43 -4.17 -20.02
N PHE A 154 0.46 -5.45 -19.73
CA PHE A 154 1.65 -6.24 -19.47
C PHE A 154 1.73 -7.41 -20.45
N ARG A 155 2.95 -7.71 -20.89
CA ARG A 155 3.24 -8.87 -21.73
C ARG A 155 4.52 -9.56 -21.28
N ALA A 156 4.64 -10.85 -21.55
CA ALA A 156 5.91 -11.53 -21.41
C ALA A 156 6.85 -11.17 -22.57
N ALA A 157 8.15 -11.11 -22.28
CA ALA A 157 9.21 -10.97 -23.26
C ALA A 157 10.36 -11.93 -22.91
N THR A 158 11.29 -12.11 -23.84
CA THR A 158 12.46 -12.99 -23.71
C THR A 158 13.71 -12.33 -24.24
N GLY A 159 14.87 -12.78 -23.75
CA GLY A 159 16.16 -12.43 -24.33
C GLY A 159 16.50 -10.94 -24.18
N ALA A 160 16.91 -10.29 -25.28
CA ALA A 160 17.39 -8.90 -25.26
C ALA A 160 16.34 -7.87 -24.78
N ALA A 161 15.05 -8.20 -24.86
CA ALA A 161 13.97 -7.37 -24.34
C ALA A 161 13.89 -7.38 -22.79
N CYS A 162 14.64 -8.25 -22.12
CA CYS A 162 14.73 -8.38 -20.66
C CYS A 162 16.09 -7.86 -20.16
N PRO A 163 16.34 -6.54 -20.18
CA PRO A 163 17.67 -5.95 -19.98
C PRO A 163 18.28 -6.20 -18.60
N ALA A 164 17.46 -6.53 -17.59
CA ALA A 164 17.92 -6.80 -16.24
C ALA A 164 18.04 -8.30 -15.91
N ALA A 165 17.91 -9.21 -16.89
CA ALA A 165 18.21 -10.63 -16.67
C ALA A 165 19.62 -10.72 -16.08
N GLU A 166 19.70 -11.11 -14.81
CA GLU A 166 20.94 -11.16 -14.06
C GLU A 166 22.00 -11.93 -14.84
N THR A 167 23.23 -11.47 -14.71
CA THR A 167 24.50 -12.02 -15.16
C THR A 167 24.80 -13.45 -14.64
N GLY A 168 23.79 -14.32 -14.55
CA GLY A 168 23.94 -15.68 -14.02
C GLY A 168 22.75 -16.63 -14.26
N HIS A 169 21.61 -16.20 -14.81
CA HIS A 169 20.51 -17.11 -15.16
C HIS A 169 20.16 -16.99 -16.64
N GLY A 170 21.00 -17.63 -17.47
CA GLY A 170 20.68 -18.09 -18.84
C GLY A 170 20.22 -17.04 -19.85
N ALA A 171 20.97 -16.89 -20.95
CA ALA A 171 20.46 -16.34 -22.19
C ALA A 171 19.15 -17.06 -22.58
N GLY A 172 17.99 -16.46 -22.26
CA GLY A 172 16.68 -17.12 -22.33
C GLY A 172 15.67 -16.70 -21.25
N GLY A 173 16.08 -15.94 -20.22
CA GLY A 173 15.17 -15.47 -19.17
C GLY A 173 13.93 -14.75 -19.71
N ARG A 174 12.74 -15.24 -19.35
CA ARG A 174 11.46 -14.52 -19.56
C ARG A 174 11.35 -13.39 -18.54
N CYS A 175 10.71 -12.30 -18.92
CA CYS A 175 10.37 -11.21 -18.01
C CYS A 175 9.01 -10.61 -18.37
N VAL A 176 8.42 -9.87 -17.43
CA VAL A 176 7.18 -9.13 -17.65
C VAL A 176 7.51 -7.67 -17.92
N LEU A 177 7.03 -7.16 -19.05
CA LEU A 177 7.24 -5.79 -19.50
C LEU A 177 5.91 -5.03 -19.61
N VAL A 178 5.98 -3.72 -19.44
CA VAL A 178 4.89 -2.82 -19.79
C VAL A 178 4.79 -2.73 -21.31
N ALA A 179 3.56 -2.79 -21.85
CA ALA A 179 3.27 -2.70 -23.27
C ALA A 179 2.32 -1.54 -23.56
N PRO A 180 2.31 -0.99 -24.80
CA PRO A 180 1.31 -0.01 -25.21
C PRO A 180 -0.10 -0.58 -25.04
N ASP A 181 -1.00 0.25 -24.51
CA ASP A 181 -2.41 -0.10 -24.40
C ASP A 181 -3.18 0.53 -25.57
N ASP A 182 -3.48 -0.29 -26.58
CA ASP A 182 -4.24 0.09 -27.79
C ASP A 182 -5.77 0.00 -27.61
N GLY A 183 -6.25 -0.29 -26.40
CA GLY A 183 -7.68 -0.44 -26.13
C GLY A 183 -8.30 -1.76 -26.58
N ALA A 184 -7.51 -2.72 -27.09
CA ALA A 184 -7.98 -4.06 -27.43
C ALA A 184 -8.75 -4.71 -26.26
N ARG A 185 -9.88 -5.35 -26.60
CA ARG A 185 -10.72 -6.07 -25.65
C ARG A 185 -10.08 -7.41 -25.32
N ALA A 186 -10.05 -7.76 -24.03
CA ALA A 186 -9.61 -9.07 -23.59
C ALA A 186 -10.71 -10.11 -23.82
N ALA A 187 -10.28 -11.35 -24.10
CA ALA A 187 -11.18 -12.50 -24.24
C ALA A 187 -11.77 -12.92 -22.90
N LEU A 188 -11.06 -12.68 -21.79
CA LEU A 188 -11.55 -12.87 -20.43
C LEU A 188 -11.46 -11.56 -19.65
N VAL A 189 -12.57 -11.14 -19.04
CA VAL A 189 -12.61 -9.99 -18.14
C VAL A 189 -12.87 -10.47 -16.74
N VAL A 190 -11.97 -10.15 -15.82
CA VAL A 190 -12.09 -10.40 -14.39
C VAL A 190 -12.40 -9.08 -13.71
N ASP A 191 -13.49 -9.03 -12.98
CA ASP A 191 -13.95 -7.86 -12.25
C ASP A 191 -14.04 -8.16 -10.76
N ALA A 192 -13.44 -7.28 -9.95
CA ALA A 192 -13.57 -7.32 -8.51
C ALA A 192 -14.42 -6.13 -8.06
N THR A 193 -15.66 -6.43 -7.70
CA THR A 193 -16.65 -5.44 -7.29
C THR A 193 -16.76 -5.39 -5.76
N PHE A 194 -16.90 -4.18 -5.24
CA PHE A 194 -17.25 -3.97 -3.84
C PHE A 194 -18.76 -4.06 -3.69
N LEU A 195 -19.21 -4.81 -2.68
CA LEU A 195 -20.62 -4.90 -2.31
C LEU A 195 -20.84 -4.03 -1.07
N GLU A 196 -21.65 -2.98 -1.24
CA GLU A 196 -22.11 -2.18 -0.12
C GLU A 196 -22.97 -3.01 0.84
N ARG A 197 -23.10 -2.53 2.08
CA ARG A 197 -23.90 -3.21 3.11
C ARG A 197 -25.35 -3.44 2.68
N SER A 198 -25.93 -2.52 1.90
CA SER A 198 -27.28 -2.66 1.32
C SER A 198 -27.40 -3.87 0.40
N ALA A 199 -26.39 -4.14 -0.43
CA ALA A 199 -26.33 -5.33 -1.29
C ALA A 199 -26.13 -6.64 -0.51
N LEU A 200 -25.77 -6.55 0.78
CA LEU A 200 -25.65 -7.67 1.70
C LEU A 200 -26.81 -7.78 2.68
N ALA A 201 -27.84 -6.93 2.56
CA ALA A 201 -28.93 -6.85 3.54
C ALA A 201 -29.66 -8.20 3.68
N ASP A 202 -29.85 -8.93 2.58
CA ASP A 202 -30.51 -10.25 2.56
C ASP A 202 -29.73 -11.33 3.36
N PHE A 203 -28.43 -11.11 3.56
CA PHE A 203 -27.57 -11.99 4.35
C PHE A 203 -27.45 -11.55 5.82
N GLN A 204 -27.92 -10.34 6.15
CA GLN A 204 -27.81 -9.79 7.48
C GLN A 204 -28.90 -10.33 8.39
N SER A 205 -28.51 -10.88 9.54
CA SER A 205 -29.44 -11.27 10.60
C SER A 205 -29.56 -10.16 11.64
N SER A 206 -30.78 -9.92 12.13
CA SER A 206 -31.06 -9.00 13.23
C SER A 206 -30.77 -9.60 14.61
N ALA A 207 -30.40 -10.89 14.68
CA ALA A 207 -30.09 -11.53 15.95
C ALA A 207 -28.86 -10.89 16.62
N PRO A 208 -28.88 -10.66 17.94
CA PRO A 208 -27.85 -9.89 18.64
C PRO A 208 -26.45 -10.55 18.60
N LEU A 209 -26.37 -11.87 18.42
CA LEU A 209 -25.13 -12.64 18.31
C LEU A 209 -24.72 -12.92 16.86
N ALA A 210 -25.54 -12.52 15.89
CA ALA A 210 -25.24 -12.72 14.48
C ALA A 210 -23.95 -11.99 14.06
N PRO A 211 -23.20 -12.54 13.08
CA PRO A 211 -22.11 -11.83 12.44
C PRO A 211 -22.58 -10.47 11.92
N ASN A 212 -21.88 -9.40 12.30
CA ASN A 212 -22.21 -8.06 11.82
C ASN A 212 -21.47 -7.79 10.51
N LEU A 213 -22.18 -7.91 9.38
CA LEU A 213 -21.65 -7.67 8.05
C LEU A 213 -21.19 -6.21 7.89
N ARG A 214 -19.93 -6.03 7.50
CA ARG A 214 -19.33 -4.71 7.26
C ARG A 214 -19.37 -4.36 5.79
N TYR A 215 -18.84 -5.24 4.96
CA TYR A 215 -18.75 -5.08 3.52
C TYR A 215 -18.60 -6.45 2.86
N GLY A 216 -18.88 -6.49 1.56
CA GLY A 216 -18.65 -7.67 0.74
C GLY A 216 -17.77 -7.35 -0.45
N ARG A 217 -17.24 -8.40 -1.07
CA ARG A 217 -16.49 -8.32 -2.32
C ARG A 217 -16.97 -9.44 -3.22
N ARG A 218 -17.10 -9.17 -4.51
CA ARG A 218 -17.44 -10.19 -5.49
C ARG A 218 -16.41 -10.20 -6.60
N LEU A 219 -15.84 -11.37 -6.85
CA LEU A 219 -14.93 -11.62 -7.96
C LEU A 219 -15.69 -12.35 -9.05
N THR A 220 -15.80 -11.75 -10.22
CA THR A 220 -16.44 -12.34 -11.39
C THR A 220 -15.44 -12.47 -12.53
N ALA A 221 -15.53 -13.54 -13.29
CA ALA A 221 -14.83 -13.69 -14.57
C ALA A 221 -15.87 -13.97 -15.65
N THR A 222 -15.81 -13.20 -16.74
CA THR A 222 -16.77 -13.25 -17.83
C THR A 222 -16.02 -13.31 -19.16
N MET A 223 -16.46 -14.20 -20.05
CA MET A 223 -15.94 -14.31 -21.40
C MET A 223 -16.42 -13.13 -22.25
N GLN A 224 -15.59 -12.66 -23.18
CA GLN A 224 -15.96 -11.59 -24.10
C GLN A 224 -17.20 -12.00 -24.91
N GLY A 225 -18.24 -11.17 -24.86
CA GLY A 225 -19.51 -11.42 -25.55
C GLY A 225 -20.47 -12.38 -24.83
N ALA A 226 -20.07 -12.94 -23.68
CA ALA A 226 -20.97 -13.72 -22.83
C ALA A 226 -21.70 -12.80 -21.83
N HIS A 227 -22.98 -13.11 -21.58
CA HIS A 227 -23.76 -12.44 -20.54
C HIS A 227 -23.55 -13.06 -19.16
N ASP A 228 -23.38 -14.39 -19.10
CA ASP A 228 -23.19 -15.11 -17.85
C ASP A 228 -21.71 -15.21 -17.46
N PRO A 229 -21.38 -15.07 -16.16
CA PRO A 229 -20.02 -15.29 -15.69
C PRO A 229 -19.65 -16.77 -15.78
N VAL A 230 -18.40 -17.04 -16.15
CA VAL A 230 -17.79 -18.38 -16.07
C VAL A 230 -17.22 -18.65 -14.68
N PHE A 231 -16.98 -17.60 -13.91
CA PHE A 231 -16.65 -17.68 -12.49
C PHE A 231 -17.32 -16.55 -11.73
N ALA A 232 -17.90 -16.82 -10.58
CA ALA A 232 -18.36 -15.81 -9.65
C ALA A 232 -18.21 -16.34 -8.23
N ARG A 233 -17.55 -15.57 -7.36
CA ARG A 233 -17.52 -15.87 -5.92
C ARG A 233 -17.66 -14.61 -5.10
N THR A 234 -18.26 -14.76 -3.93
CA THR A 234 -18.50 -13.64 -3.00
C THR A 234 -17.81 -13.90 -1.67
N GLU A 235 -17.06 -12.90 -1.20
CA GLU A 235 -16.50 -12.84 0.15
C GLU A 235 -17.27 -11.81 0.96
N ALA A 236 -17.42 -12.07 2.26
CA ALA A 236 -17.92 -11.09 3.21
C ALA A 236 -16.91 -10.86 4.35
N SER A 237 -16.81 -9.61 4.80
CA SER A 237 -16.16 -9.28 6.07
C SER A 237 -17.22 -9.04 7.13
N ALA A 238 -17.14 -9.81 8.21
CA ALA A 238 -18.08 -9.74 9.32
C ALA A 238 -17.35 -9.62 10.65
N ASP A 239 -17.96 -8.92 11.61
CA ASP A 239 -17.49 -8.93 13.00
C ASP A 239 -18.22 -10.04 13.76
N VAL A 240 -17.48 -11.07 14.17
CA VAL A 240 -17.98 -12.23 14.93
C VAL A 240 -17.66 -12.09 16.41
N VAL A 241 -18.51 -12.65 17.27
CA VAL A 241 -18.30 -12.62 18.72
C VAL A 241 -17.06 -13.44 19.09
N THR A 242 -16.23 -12.92 19.99
CA THR A 242 -14.99 -13.62 20.40
C THR A 242 -15.25 -14.79 21.34
N ILE A 243 -14.26 -15.67 21.41
CA ILE A 243 -14.16 -16.68 22.46
C ILE A 243 -12.84 -16.40 23.21
N PRO A 244 -12.89 -16.13 24.53
CA PRO A 244 -14.09 -16.04 25.37
C PRO A 244 -14.99 -14.86 25.01
N PHE A 245 -16.28 -14.98 25.35
CA PHE A 245 -17.28 -13.92 25.23
C PHE A 245 -16.91 -12.76 26.15
N LEU A 246 -16.79 -11.57 25.58
CA LEU A 246 -16.38 -10.39 26.33
C LEU A 246 -17.38 -9.27 26.06
N VAL A 247 -17.76 -8.58 27.12
CA VAL A 247 -18.58 -7.38 27.08
C VAL A 247 -17.69 -6.24 27.54
N TRP A 248 -17.55 -5.22 26.71
CA TRP A 248 -16.67 -4.09 26.97
C TRP A 248 -17.46 -2.78 26.88
N PRO A 249 -17.15 -1.74 27.66
CA PRO A 249 -17.74 -0.42 27.47
C PRO A 249 -17.51 0.12 26.05
N SER A 250 -18.57 0.50 25.36
CA SER A 250 -18.47 1.22 24.09
C SER A 250 -18.02 2.66 24.39
N SER A 251 -16.75 2.97 24.17
CA SER A 251 -16.25 4.35 24.20
C SER A 251 -16.24 4.93 22.78
N ARG A 252 -17.14 5.87 22.49
CA ARG A 252 -17.04 6.74 21.31
C ARG A 252 -16.69 8.15 21.78
N GLY A 253 -15.39 8.41 21.93
CA GLY A 253 -14.90 9.70 22.43
C GLY A 253 -15.36 9.97 23.87
N MET A 254 -15.89 11.18 24.13
CA MET A 254 -16.33 11.62 25.47
C MET A 254 -17.75 11.15 25.87
N SER A 255 -18.40 10.33 25.03
CA SER A 255 -19.74 9.78 25.31
C SER A 255 -19.65 8.30 25.65
N SER A 256 -20.25 7.90 26.79
CA SER A 256 -20.39 6.49 27.15
C SER A 256 -21.54 5.89 26.35
N GLY A 257 -21.23 5.04 25.36
CA GLY A 257 -22.22 4.35 24.52
C GLY A 257 -22.85 3.12 25.18
N GLY A 258 -22.69 2.93 26.49
CA GLY A 258 -23.08 1.71 27.21
C GLY A 258 -22.04 0.60 27.06
N TYR A 259 -22.50 -0.65 26.98
CA TYR A 259 -21.67 -1.83 26.80
C TYR A 259 -21.88 -2.43 25.40
N GLU A 260 -20.81 -2.84 24.76
CA GLU A 260 -20.82 -3.57 23.49
C GLU A 260 -20.19 -4.95 23.65
N ILE A 261 -20.66 -5.88 22.81
CA ILE A 261 -20.07 -7.21 22.72
C ILE A 261 -18.77 -7.07 21.93
N TRP A 262 -17.67 -7.56 22.51
CA TRP A 262 -16.39 -7.60 21.84
C TRP A 262 -16.46 -8.57 20.65
N ARG A 263 -16.06 -8.07 19.49
CA ARG A 263 -16.09 -8.82 18.24
C ARG A 263 -14.76 -8.70 17.54
N VAL A 264 -14.36 -9.78 16.87
CA VAL A 264 -13.17 -9.80 16.02
C VAL A 264 -13.63 -9.89 14.58
N ARG A 265 -12.92 -9.18 13.72
CA ARG A 265 -13.16 -9.23 12.29
C ARG A 265 -12.75 -10.58 11.74
N GLN A 266 -13.66 -11.23 11.03
CA GLN A 266 -13.44 -12.45 10.29
C GLN A 266 -13.76 -12.22 8.81
N THR A 267 -12.93 -12.79 7.94
CA THR A 267 -13.22 -12.89 6.51
C THR A 267 -13.89 -14.23 6.25
N ILE A 268 -15.07 -14.18 5.66
CA ILE A 268 -15.92 -15.34 5.35
C ILE A 268 -15.85 -15.58 3.84
N ALA A 269 -15.58 -16.83 3.44
CA ALA A 269 -15.36 -17.23 2.04
C ALA A 269 -14.29 -16.37 1.33
N PRO A 270 -13.02 -16.37 1.80
CA PRO A 270 -11.98 -15.48 1.28
C PRO A 270 -11.75 -15.66 -0.22
N LEU A 271 -11.64 -14.54 -0.95
CA LEU A 271 -11.37 -14.54 -2.39
C LEU A 271 -9.87 -14.70 -2.67
N SER A 272 -9.56 -15.42 -3.75
CA SER A 272 -8.19 -15.60 -4.24
C SER A 272 -8.17 -15.67 -5.76
N LEU A 273 -7.37 -14.79 -6.39
CA LEU A 273 -7.09 -14.87 -7.82
C LEU A 273 -6.47 -16.21 -8.20
N ALA A 274 -5.61 -16.76 -7.34
CA ALA A 274 -4.96 -18.04 -7.59
C ALA A 274 -5.97 -19.20 -7.64
N GLN A 275 -6.93 -19.22 -6.70
CA GLN A 275 -8.01 -20.21 -6.71
C GLN A 275 -8.91 -20.05 -7.92
N MET A 276 -9.26 -18.81 -8.29
CA MET A 276 -10.06 -18.53 -9.48
C MET A 276 -9.36 -19.02 -10.75
N PHE A 277 -8.13 -18.60 -11.02
CA PHE A 277 -7.40 -19.01 -12.22
C PHE A 277 -7.14 -20.51 -12.24
N GLY A 278 -6.86 -21.13 -11.09
CA GLY A 278 -6.78 -22.59 -10.96
C GLY A 278 -8.09 -23.27 -11.36
N ALA A 279 -9.24 -22.77 -10.88
CA ALA A 279 -10.55 -23.30 -11.20
C ALA A 279 -10.96 -23.09 -12.67
N LEU A 280 -10.49 -22.01 -13.31
CA LEU A 280 -10.71 -21.75 -14.73
C LEU A 280 -9.86 -22.62 -15.66
N GLY A 281 -8.78 -23.23 -15.13
CA GLY A 281 -7.92 -24.17 -15.86
C GLY A 281 -6.48 -23.71 -16.08
N TYR A 282 -6.05 -22.55 -15.56
CA TYR A 282 -4.67 -22.03 -15.66
C TYR A 282 -3.72 -22.70 -14.65
N ALA A 283 -3.75 -24.04 -14.58
CA ALA A 283 -3.04 -24.81 -13.56
C ALA A 283 -1.52 -24.59 -13.61
N ARG A 284 -0.93 -24.52 -14.82
CA ARG A 284 0.52 -24.30 -14.98
C ARG A 284 0.94 -22.93 -14.47
N SER A 285 0.17 -21.89 -14.80
CA SER A 285 0.42 -20.55 -14.26
C SER A 285 0.34 -20.54 -12.74
N MET A 286 -0.66 -21.21 -12.15
CA MET A 286 -0.82 -21.20 -10.70
C MET A 286 0.25 -21.99 -9.96
N GLU A 287 0.81 -23.04 -10.58
CA GLU A 287 1.98 -23.72 -10.03
C GLU A 287 3.22 -22.81 -10.08
N LEU A 288 3.44 -22.11 -11.19
CA LEU A 288 4.53 -21.14 -11.31
C LEU A 288 4.39 -20.02 -10.26
N ALA A 289 3.17 -19.54 -10.00
CA ALA A 289 2.91 -18.49 -9.02
C ALA A 289 3.44 -18.84 -7.63
N LYS A 290 3.41 -20.11 -7.22
CA LYS A 290 3.93 -20.55 -5.91
C LYS A 290 5.46 -20.39 -5.78
N THR A 291 6.17 -20.44 -6.90
CA THR A 291 7.63 -20.33 -6.95
C THR A 291 8.12 -18.90 -7.15
N LEU A 292 7.26 -18.02 -7.67
CA LEU A 292 7.60 -16.62 -7.89
C LEU A 292 7.67 -15.87 -6.56
N SER A 293 8.82 -15.25 -6.29
CA SER A 293 8.97 -14.37 -5.15
C SER A 293 8.09 -13.11 -5.30
N GLN A 294 7.56 -12.61 -4.18
CA GLN A 294 6.83 -11.33 -4.14
C GLN A 294 7.76 -10.10 -4.32
N GLY A 295 9.05 -10.31 -4.58
CA GLY A 295 10.06 -9.27 -4.49
C GLY A 295 10.29 -8.82 -3.06
N SER A 296 11.46 -8.26 -2.76
CA SER A 296 11.69 -7.68 -1.43
C SER A 296 10.79 -6.47 -1.23
N ALA A 297 10.05 -6.43 -0.12
CA ALA A 297 9.31 -5.25 0.33
C ALA A 297 10.25 -4.19 0.94
N ASN A 298 11.49 -4.57 1.27
CA ASN A 298 12.47 -3.66 1.84
C ASN A 298 12.99 -2.70 0.77
N ILE A 299 12.80 -1.40 0.99
CA ILE A 299 13.27 -0.35 0.09
C ILE A 299 14.79 -0.18 0.10
N HIS A 300 15.48 -0.77 1.09
CA HIS A 300 16.93 -0.69 1.22
C HIS A 300 17.67 -1.74 0.38
N ASP A 301 16.98 -2.78 -0.08
CA ASP A 301 17.58 -3.79 -0.93
C ASP A 301 17.77 -3.25 -2.36
N PRO A 302 18.79 -3.71 -3.09
CA PRO A 302 18.96 -3.34 -4.49
C PRO A 302 17.70 -3.68 -5.30
N PRO A 303 17.37 -2.89 -6.33
CA PRO A 303 16.19 -3.15 -7.14
C PRO A 303 16.33 -4.51 -7.82
N ALA A 304 15.37 -5.40 -7.56
CA ALA A 304 15.31 -6.69 -8.23
C ALA A 304 15.18 -6.51 -9.77
N PRO A 305 15.66 -7.46 -10.58
CA PRO A 305 15.57 -7.43 -12.04
C PRO A 305 14.20 -7.02 -12.59
N GLU A 306 13.14 -7.53 -11.97
CA GLU A 306 11.77 -7.24 -12.40
C GLU A 306 11.39 -5.77 -12.22
N VAL A 307 11.85 -5.12 -11.14
CA VAL A 307 11.60 -3.70 -10.87
C VAL A 307 12.32 -2.86 -11.92
N VAL A 308 13.55 -3.24 -12.28
CA VAL A 308 14.33 -2.58 -13.34
C VAL A 308 13.63 -2.76 -14.69
N ASN A 309 13.28 -3.98 -15.08
CA ASN A 309 12.64 -4.28 -16.37
C ASN A 309 11.31 -3.52 -16.55
N ARG A 310 10.51 -3.38 -15.48
CA ARG A 310 9.25 -2.61 -15.53
C ARG A 310 9.48 -1.11 -15.65
N ALA A 311 10.46 -0.55 -14.93
CA ALA A 311 10.83 0.85 -15.06
C ALA A 311 11.36 1.16 -16.48
N VAL A 312 12.25 0.31 -17.00
CA VAL A 312 12.81 0.46 -18.36
C VAL A 312 11.71 0.33 -19.43
N SER A 313 10.87 -0.71 -19.36
CA SER A 313 9.79 -0.89 -20.34
C SER A 313 8.72 0.20 -20.30
N ALA A 314 8.45 0.79 -19.14
CA ALA A 314 7.59 1.98 -19.06
C ALA A 314 8.19 3.16 -19.83
N LEU A 315 9.51 3.36 -19.74
CA LEU A 315 10.24 4.39 -20.50
C LEU A 315 10.38 4.04 -22.00
N ASP A 316 10.34 2.77 -22.37
CA ASP A 316 10.37 2.31 -23.77
C ASP A 316 9.02 2.46 -24.49
N LEU A 317 7.96 2.88 -23.78
CA LEU A 317 6.67 3.13 -24.42
C LEU A 317 6.79 4.24 -25.48
N PRO A 318 6.09 4.11 -26.63
CA PRO A 318 6.10 5.11 -27.70
C PRO A 318 5.82 6.52 -27.19
N ALA A 319 6.51 7.54 -27.73
CA ALA A 319 6.46 8.91 -27.22
C ALA A 319 5.05 9.53 -27.23
N ASN A 320 4.15 9.05 -28.11
CA ASN A 320 2.75 9.47 -28.18
C ASN A 320 1.87 8.85 -27.07
N VAL A 321 2.36 7.87 -26.31
CA VAL A 321 1.65 7.27 -25.19
C VAL A 321 1.90 8.10 -23.93
N ALA A 322 0.85 8.70 -23.39
CA ALA A 322 0.90 9.44 -22.13
C ALA A 322 1.17 8.50 -20.94
N PHE A 323 1.95 8.97 -19.97
CA PHE A 323 2.21 8.21 -18.74
C PHE A 323 1.00 8.27 -17.81
N ASN A 324 0.51 7.10 -17.41
CA ASN A 324 -0.49 6.98 -16.35
C ASN A 324 0.19 6.88 -14.97
N ARG A 325 -0.61 6.87 -13.90
CA ARG A 325 -0.12 6.76 -12.52
C ARG A 325 0.72 5.49 -12.28
N THR A 326 0.36 4.38 -12.91
CA THR A 326 1.06 3.09 -12.79
C THR A 326 2.46 3.14 -13.41
N HIS A 327 2.61 3.77 -14.58
CA HIS A 327 3.92 3.96 -15.22
C HIS A 327 4.85 4.79 -14.32
N LEU A 328 4.31 5.88 -13.73
CA LEU A 328 5.03 6.71 -12.77
C LEU A 328 5.40 5.92 -11.50
N GLU A 329 4.51 5.04 -11.01
CA GLU A 329 4.76 4.21 -9.84
C GLU A 329 5.95 3.25 -10.05
N PHE A 330 6.08 2.62 -11.23
CA PHE A 330 7.22 1.75 -11.53
C PHE A 330 8.55 2.49 -11.50
N VAL A 331 8.61 3.66 -12.15
CA VAL A 331 9.80 4.50 -12.15
C VAL A 331 10.13 4.98 -10.74
N ASN A 332 9.14 5.47 -9.99
CA ASN A 332 9.35 5.94 -8.61
C ASN A 332 9.78 4.82 -7.65
N ARG A 333 9.23 3.61 -7.79
CA ARG A 333 9.62 2.44 -6.99
C ARG A 333 11.07 2.04 -7.26
N TRP A 334 11.51 2.12 -8.51
CA TRP A 334 12.91 1.91 -8.86
C TRP A 334 13.81 3.01 -8.26
N ILE A 335 13.47 4.29 -8.44
CA ILE A 335 14.22 5.44 -7.86
C ILE A 335 14.36 5.27 -6.35
N ALA A 336 13.27 4.95 -5.65
CA ALA A 336 13.25 4.81 -4.19
C ALA A 336 14.29 3.78 -3.70
N ARG A 337 14.48 2.66 -4.41
CA ARG A 337 15.48 1.63 -4.06
C ARG A 337 16.90 2.04 -4.44
N VAL A 338 17.05 2.66 -5.60
CA VAL A 338 18.33 3.11 -6.13
C VAL A 338 18.98 4.18 -5.25
N VAL A 339 18.18 5.01 -4.58
CA VAL A 339 18.67 5.99 -3.58
C VAL A 339 19.47 5.30 -2.46
N TRP A 340 19.08 4.09 -2.07
CA TRP A 340 19.73 3.33 -0.99
C TRP A 340 20.85 2.40 -1.48
N THR A 341 20.85 2.04 -2.77
CA THR A 341 21.85 1.14 -3.36
C THR A 341 23.20 1.84 -3.55
N LYS A 342 24.27 1.40 -2.87
CA LYS A 342 25.62 1.99 -2.96
C LYS A 342 26.70 0.93 -3.21
N PRO A 343 27.60 1.11 -4.20
CA PRO A 343 27.60 2.15 -5.25
C PRO A 343 26.49 1.93 -6.31
N LEU A 344 26.14 2.97 -7.08
CA LEU A 344 25.22 2.83 -8.19
C LEU A 344 25.99 2.36 -9.44
N PRO A 345 25.62 1.23 -10.08
CA PRO A 345 26.31 0.77 -11.28
C PRO A 345 26.08 1.72 -12.47
N PRO A 346 26.96 1.72 -13.49
CA PRO A 346 26.83 2.58 -14.68
C PRO A 346 25.49 2.45 -15.40
N GLN A 347 24.92 1.23 -15.48
CA GLN A 347 23.58 1.06 -16.04
C GLN A 347 22.49 1.79 -15.24
N GLY A 348 22.66 1.91 -13.93
CA GLY A 348 21.77 2.67 -13.06
C GLY A 348 21.87 4.16 -13.36
N VAL A 349 23.09 4.70 -13.51
CA VAL A 349 23.32 6.10 -13.89
C VAL A 349 22.70 6.42 -15.25
N ALA A 350 22.88 5.54 -16.24
CA ALA A 350 22.27 5.70 -17.56
C ALA A 350 20.73 5.72 -17.50
N LEU A 351 20.13 4.89 -16.65
CA LEU A 351 18.69 4.88 -16.44
C LEU A 351 18.21 6.16 -15.73
N VAL A 352 18.95 6.68 -14.74
CA VAL A 352 18.64 8.01 -14.15
C VAL A 352 18.69 9.10 -15.21
N ARG A 353 19.70 9.11 -16.09
CA ARG A 353 19.81 10.05 -17.21
C ARG A 353 18.58 10.00 -18.11
N ARG A 354 18.18 8.78 -18.49
CA ARG A 354 17.01 8.54 -19.33
C ARG A 354 15.71 9.04 -18.67
N ILE A 355 15.54 8.78 -17.38
CA ILE A 355 14.40 9.24 -16.58
C ILE A 355 14.36 10.78 -16.53
N LEU A 356 15.50 11.43 -16.31
CA LEU A 356 15.62 12.88 -16.27
C LEU A 356 15.21 13.53 -17.60
N LEU A 357 15.59 12.91 -18.72
CA LEU A 357 15.31 13.40 -20.07
C LEU A 357 13.89 13.08 -20.58
N GLU A 358 13.14 12.22 -19.89
CA GLU A 358 11.80 11.80 -20.32
C GLU A 358 10.78 12.96 -20.23
N PRO A 359 10.22 13.49 -21.35
CA PRO A 359 9.28 14.59 -21.33
C PRO A 359 7.94 14.29 -20.65
N ARG A 360 7.52 13.02 -20.61
CA ARG A 360 6.25 12.60 -19.99
C ARG A 360 6.32 12.55 -18.46
N MET A 361 7.51 12.65 -17.88
CA MET A 361 7.73 12.68 -16.44
C MET A 361 7.71 14.13 -15.92
N ALA A 362 6.73 14.48 -15.08
CA ALA A 362 6.63 15.82 -14.49
C ALA A 362 7.43 15.98 -13.17
N TRP A 363 7.49 14.95 -12.33
CA TRP A 363 8.15 15.03 -11.02
C TRP A 363 8.78 13.69 -10.59
N PHE A 364 9.93 13.80 -9.95
CA PHE A 364 10.67 12.73 -9.32
C PHE A 364 10.71 12.91 -7.80
N GLY A 365 10.03 12.04 -7.05
CA GLY A 365 10.31 11.92 -5.62
C GLY A 365 11.74 11.39 -5.44
N ALA A 366 12.54 12.01 -4.58
CA ALA A 366 13.90 11.58 -4.21
C ALA A 366 15.02 11.68 -5.29
N LEU A 367 14.78 12.30 -6.45
CA LEU A 367 15.85 12.55 -7.43
C LEU A 367 16.92 13.51 -6.88
N ASP A 368 16.52 14.48 -6.07
CA ASP A 368 17.43 15.34 -5.32
C ASP A 368 18.48 14.54 -4.56
N ARG A 369 18.08 13.44 -3.90
CA ARG A 369 18.99 12.54 -3.18
C ARG A 369 19.96 11.84 -4.13
N LEU A 370 19.51 11.40 -5.30
CA LEU A 370 20.41 10.81 -6.31
C LEU A 370 21.41 11.83 -6.84
N LEU A 371 20.98 13.08 -7.05
CA LEU A 371 21.82 14.16 -7.54
C LEU A 371 22.85 14.64 -6.51
N THR A 372 22.70 14.30 -5.23
CA THR A 372 23.77 14.52 -4.23
C THR A 372 24.90 13.50 -4.30
N ARG A 373 24.78 12.45 -5.12
CA ARG A 373 25.78 11.37 -5.20
C ARG A 373 26.92 11.74 -6.16
N PRO A 374 28.19 11.57 -5.75
CA PRO A 374 29.35 11.95 -6.54
C PRO A 374 29.50 11.16 -7.85
N GLU A 375 28.97 9.93 -7.90
CA GLU A 375 28.96 9.11 -9.11
C GLU A 375 27.83 9.45 -10.10
N VAL A 376 26.79 10.18 -9.66
CA VAL A 376 25.62 10.51 -10.48
C VAL A 376 25.67 11.98 -10.94
N ALA A 377 26.01 12.90 -10.03
CA ALA A 377 25.93 14.34 -10.31
C ALA A 377 26.79 14.79 -11.51
N PRO A 378 28.08 14.41 -11.62
CA PRO A 378 28.92 14.86 -12.74
C PRO A 378 28.43 14.34 -14.08
N SER A 379 27.89 13.12 -14.13
CA SER A 379 27.40 12.50 -15.36
C SER A 379 26.09 13.09 -15.88
N LEU A 380 25.29 13.71 -15.02
CA LEU A 380 23.97 14.25 -15.37
C LEU A 380 23.94 15.78 -15.48
N LEU A 381 24.96 16.46 -14.95
CA LEU A 381 25.01 17.92 -14.90
C LEU A 381 24.83 18.59 -16.27
N PRO A 382 25.44 18.11 -17.38
CA PRO A 382 25.22 18.71 -18.69
C PRO A 382 23.75 18.67 -19.12
N ASP A 383 23.12 17.49 -19.03
CA ASP A 383 21.70 17.33 -19.42
C ASP A 383 20.77 18.18 -18.56
N MET A 384 21.09 18.33 -17.27
CA MET A 384 20.32 19.15 -16.34
C MET A 384 20.38 20.63 -16.69
N LEU A 385 21.53 21.13 -17.15
CA LEU A 385 21.68 22.50 -17.60
C LEU A 385 20.94 22.71 -18.92
N ASP A 386 21.05 21.78 -19.87
CA ASP A 386 20.33 21.84 -21.14
C ASP A 386 18.82 21.85 -20.92
N LEU A 387 18.31 21.02 -20.00
CA LEU A 387 16.88 21.00 -19.65
C LEU A 387 16.40 22.33 -19.06
N LEU A 388 17.22 23.00 -18.23
CA LEU A 388 16.90 24.32 -17.68
C LEU A 388 16.82 25.41 -18.75
N GLU A 389 17.61 25.28 -19.82
CA GLU A 389 17.71 26.28 -20.89
C GLU A 389 16.67 26.03 -21.99
N THR A 390 16.39 24.77 -22.30
CA THR A 390 15.52 24.37 -23.43
C THR A 390 14.07 24.14 -23.05
N ARG A 391 13.79 23.59 -21.86
CA ARG A 391 12.40 23.39 -21.40
C ARG A 391 11.94 24.64 -20.67
N LYS A 392 10.82 25.22 -21.14
CA LYS A 392 9.97 26.09 -20.31
C LYS A 392 9.39 25.23 -19.18
N LEU A 393 10.18 24.97 -18.15
CA LEU A 393 9.75 24.26 -16.94
C LEU A 393 8.54 25.02 -16.39
N THR A 394 7.36 24.43 -16.55
CA THR A 394 6.08 24.99 -16.10
C THR A 394 6.00 24.96 -14.57
N ALA A 395 5.01 25.64 -13.98
CA ALA A 395 4.76 25.64 -12.54
C ALA A 395 4.61 24.22 -11.93
N ALA A 396 4.19 23.23 -12.73
CA ALA A 396 4.11 21.82 -12.34
C ALA A 396 5.49 21.19 -12.00
N ASN A 397 6.59 21.79 -12.46
CA ASN A 397 7.95 21.31 -12.27
C ASN A 397 8.76 22.19 -11.30
N ASP A 398 8.11 23.05 -10.51
CA ASP A 398 8.79 24.06 -9.68
C ASP A 398 9.74 23.45 -8.65
N ALA A 399 9.43 22.28 -8.07
CA ALA A 399 10.34 21.60 -7.15
C ALA A 399 11.64 21.13 -7.84
N THR A 400 11.54 20.58 -9.06
CA THR A 400 12.69 20.19 -9.89
C THR A 400 13.48 21.42 -10.31
N ARG A 401 12.80 22.48 -10.74
CA ARG A 401 13.41 23.77 -11.10
C ARG A 401 14.15 24.39 -9.92
N LEU A 402 13.56 24.39 -8.72
CA LEU A 402 14.18 24.91 -7.50
C LEU A 402 15.42 24.10 -7.10
N SER A 403 15.34 22.76 -7.19
CA SER A 403 16.48 21.87 -6.92
C SER A 403 17.62 22.10 -7.90
N LEU A 404 17.29 22.24 -9.19
CA LEU A 404 18.24 22.55 -10.26
C LEU A 404 18.87 23.94 -10.10
N ILE A 405 18.08 24.96 -9.73
CA ILE A 405 18.59 26.31 -9.43
C ILE A 405 19.50 26.29 -8.20
N ALA A 406 19.16 25.53 -7.16
CA ALA A 406 19.98 25.39 -5.96
C ALA A 406 21.34 24.74 -6.28
N LEU A 407 21.33 23.68 -7.11
CA LEU A 407 22.55 23.03 -7.62
C LEU A 407 23.40 23.99 -8.47
N ARG A 408 22.79 24.71 -9.42
CA ARG A 408 23.47 25.72 -10.24
C ARG A 408 24.08 26.82 -9.37
N GLY A 409 23.35 27.30 -8.36
CA GLY A 409 23.83 28.31 -7.40
C GLY A 409 25.02 27.83 -6.56
N ALA A 410 24.98 26.58 -6.11
CA ALA A 410 26.08 25.96 -5.37
C ALA A 410 27.36 25.83 -6.23
N CYS A 411 27.22 25.39 -7.48
CA CYS A 411 28.34 25.30 -8.42
C CYS A 411 28.91 26.68 -8.80
N LEU A 412 28.06 27.68 -9.08
CA LEU A 412 28.49 29.02 -9.50
C LEU A 412 29.14 29.84 -8.37
N CYS A 413 28.61 29.81 -7.14
CA CYS A 413 29.26 30.50 -6.01
C CYS A 413 30.64 29.90 -5.71
N ARG A 414 30.93 28.65 -6.14
CA ARG A 414 32.23 28.00 -5.92
C ARG A 414 33.20 28.10 -7.09
N ALA A 415 32.76 28.02 -8.34
CA ALA A 415 33.60 28.34 -9.50
C ALA A 415 34.19 29.76 -9.39
N GLY A 416 33.40 30.72 -8.89
CA GLY A 416 33.88 32.08 -8.60
C GLY A 416 34.73 32.25 -7.33
N ALA A 417 34.87 31.20 -6.51
CA ALA A 417 35.79 31.13 -5.38
C ALA A 417 37.08 30.36 -5.74
N ALA A 418 36.99 29.27 -6.52
CA ALA A 418 38.12 28.52 -7.06
C ALA A 418 38.90 29.33 -8.11
N SER A 419 38.22 30.13 -8.94
CA SER A 419 38.89 31.07 -9.86
C SER A 419 39.64 32.21 -9.16
N ARG A 420 39.53 32.32 -7.82
CA ARG A 420 40.33 33.24 -7.00
C ARG A 420 41.41 32.52 -6.18
N ALA A 421 41.39 31.19 -6.14
CA ALA A 421 42.31 30.40 -5.32
C ALA A 421 43.39 29.69 -6.16
N ASP A 422 43.11 29.28 -7.40
CA ASP A 422 44.06 28.49 -8.19
C ASP A 422 44.50 29.17 -9.50
N HIS A 423 45.67 29.78 -9.42
CA HIS A 423 46.63 29.86 -10.52
C HIS A 423 47.58 28.64 -10.55
N ALA A 424 47.30 27.57 -9.81
CA ALA A 424 48.12 26.35 -9.83
C ALA A 424 47.24 25.09 -9.80
N HIS A 425 47.42 24.24 -10.81
CA HIS A 425 46.85 22.90 -11.00
C HIS A 425 45.38 22.80 -11.46
N GLY A 426 45.23 22.68 -12.78
CA GLY A 426 43.98 22.34 -13.44
C GLY A 426 43.57 20.88 -13.18
N GLY A 427 42.27 20.69 -12.89
CA GLY A 427 41.61 19.38 -12.90
C GLY A 427 40.66 19.09 -11.73
N GLY A 428 40.70 19.85 -10.62
CA GLY A 428 40.06 19.45 -9.36
C GLY A 428 38.62 19.93 -9.09
N ALA A 429 38.20 21.06 -9.67
CA ALA A 429 37.04 21.84 -9.18
C ALA A 429 35.70 21.08 -9.16
N TRP A 430 35.49 20.13 -10.07
CA TRP A 430 34.22 19.43 -10.22
C TRP A 430 34.08 18.22 -9.27
N SER A 431 35.18 17.56 -8.93
CA SER A 431 35.20 16.47 -7.93
C SER A 431 34.94 16.97 -6.49
N GLU A 432 35.27 18.24 -6.23
CA GLU A 432 35.06 18.91 -4.95
C GLU A 432 33.63 19.45 -4.76
N CYS A 433 32.94 19.79 -5.85
CA CYS A 433 31.51 20.13 -5.83
C CYS A 433 30.66 18.93 -5.35
N GLY A 434 30.96 17.71 -5.80
CA GLY A 434 30.28 16.49 -5.35
C GLY A 434 30.56 16.14 -3.87
N ARG A 435 31.79 16.36 -3.38
CA ARG A 435 32.18 16.03 -1.99
C ARG A 435 31.51 16.93 -0.94
N HIS A 436 31.25 18.21 -1.21
CA HIS A 436 30.68 19.11 -0.21
C HIS A 436 29.15 19.21 -0.18
N ALA A 437 28.45 18.78 -1.23
CA ALA A 437 27.00 18.53 -1.14
C ALA A 437 26.67 17.48 -0.05
N ARG A 438 27.64 16.59 0.23
CA ARG A 438 27.60 15.56 1.27
C ARG A 438 27.66 16.11 2.70
N ASP A 439 28.45 17.16 2.96
CA ASP A 439 28.63 17.71 4.32
C ASP A 439 27.48 18.62 4.74
N ARG A 440 26.87 19.35 3.80
CA ARG A 440 25.73 20.23 4.11
C ARG A 440 24.41 19.49 4.29
N SER A 441 24.25 18.33 3.66
CA SER A 441 23.06 17.47 3.86
C SER A 441 23.08 16.76 5.22
N LYS A 442 24.27 16.44 5.75
CA LYS A 442 24.42 15.92 7.13
C LYS A 442 23.99 16.93 8.20
N ILE A 443 24.30 18.21 8.01
CA ILE A 443 23.95 19.28 8.97
C ILE A 443 22.44 19.55 9.00
N ALA A 444 21.73 19.34 7.89
CA ALA A 444 20.29 19.58 7.81
C ALA A 444 19.42 18.41 8.34
N MET A 445 20.00 17.23 8.61
CA MET A 445 19.27 16.05 9.10
C MET A 445 19.41 15.82 10.62
N THR A 446 20.31 16.52 11.30
CA THR A 446 20.48 16.42 12.77
C THR A 446 19.53 17.30 13.58
N ASP A 447 18.75 18.19 12.94
CA ASP A 447 17.91 19.20 13.61
C ASP A 447 16.39 18.89 13.55
N SER A 448 15.96 17.63 13.60
CA SER A 448 14.54 17.31 13.70
C SER A 448 14.23 16.28 14.79
N GLU A 449 14.22 16.75 16.04
CA GLU A 449 13.35 16.20 17.10
C GLU A 449 11.99 16.93 17.10
N PRO A 450 10.90 16.29 17.58
CA PRO A 450 9.56 16.83 17.45
C PRO A 450 9.06 17.45 18.76
N GLU A 451 9.11 18.78 18.91
CA GLU A 451 8.34 19.47 19.97
C GLU A 451 7.68 20.78 19.48
N GLY A 452 6.35 20.79 19.58
CA GLY A 452 5.57 21.81 20.26
C GLY A 452 5.79 23.31 19.98
N SER A 453 4.97 23.85 19.07
CA SER A 453 4.34 25.19 19.12
C SER A 453 5.20 26.47 19.10
N ARG A 454 4.80 27.37 18.17
CA ARG A 454 5.11 28.81 18.01
C ARG A 454 6.52 29.20 17.56
N SER A 455 6.63 29.64 16.31
CA SER A 455 6.69 31.07 15.94
C SER A 455 7.16 31.21 14.48
N VAL A 456 6.63 32.20 13.78
CA VAL A 456 6.95 32.55 12.41
C VAL A 456 8.44 32.92 12.31
N ALA A 457 9.26 32.00 11.81
CA ALA A 457 10.62 32.28 11.35
C ALA A 457 10.60 32.41 9.84
N THR A 458 10.72 33.65 9.37
CA THR A 458 10.75 34.05 7.96
C THR A 458 11.93 33.39 7.24
N LEU A 459 11.67 32.30 6.52
CA LEU A 459 12.61 31.76 5.53
C LEU A 459 12.73 32.76 4.38
N LEU A 460 13.88 33.42 4.30
CA LEU A 460 14.22 34.33 3.20
C LEU A 460 14.06 33.62 1.84
N PRO A 461 13.36 34.23 0.86
CA PRO A 461 13.17 33.63 -0.46
C PRO A 461 14.51 33.45 -1.20
N PRO A 462 14.59 32.51 -2.16
CA PRO A 462 15.81 32.15 -2.87
C PRO A 462 16.54 33.35 -3.53
N ALA A 463 15.77 34.37 -3.96
CA ALA A 463 16.31 35.61 -4.52
C ALA A 463 17.17 36.40 -3.51
N ALA A 464 16.83 36.37 -2.22
CA ALA A 464 17.60 37.03 -1.17
C ALA A 464 18.91 36.28 -0.84
N ARG A 465 18.96 34.96 -1.03
CA ARG A 465 20.19 34.16 -0.88
C ARG A 465 21.17 34.41 -2.04
N ALA A 466 20.67 34.58 -3.26
CA ALA A 466 21.48 35.00 -4.40
C ALA A 466 22.02 36.44 -4.23
N ALA A 467 21.23 37.34 -3.62
CA ALA A 467 21.67 38.68 -3.27
C ALA A 467 22.75 38.70 -2.17
N ALA A 468 22.71 37.79 -1.20
CA ALA A 468 23.74 37.64 -0.18
C ALA A 468 25.10 37.14 -0.75
N CYS A 469 25.09 36.28 -1.78
CA CYS A 469 26.31 35.92 -2.52
C CYS A 469 26.85 37.13 -3.32
N ARG A 470 25.99 38.03 -3.82
CA ARG A 470 26.39 39.29 -4.50
C ARG A 470 26.88 40.38 -3.55
N SER A 471 26.34 40.50 -2.34
CA SER A 471 26.77 41.54 -1.38
C SER A 471 28.17 41.29 -0.81
N ARG A 472 28.56 40.01 -0.64
CA ARG A 472 29.97 39.63 -0.34
C ARG A 472 30.94 39.90 -1.49
N ARG A 473 30.44 40.06 -2.73
CA ARG A 473 31.23 40.41 -3.92
C ARG A 473 31.59 41.89 -4.01
N ARG A 474 30.94 42.76 -3.21
CA ARG A 474 31.18 44.22 -3.17
C ARG A 474 31.89 44.72 -1.89
N ARG A 475 32.15 43.84 -0.93
CA ARG A 475 32.83 44.20 0.35
C ARG A 475 34.18 43.51 0.57
N ARG A 476 34.83 43.02 -0.49
CA ARG A 476 36.23 42.60 -0.47
C ARG A 476 36.90 42.97 -1.78
#